data_AF-A0AA45MZ02-F1
#
_entry.id   AF-A0AA45MZ02-F1
#
_cell.length_a   1.000
_cell.length_b   1.000
_cell.length_c   1.000
_cell.angle_alpha   90.00
_cell.angle_beta   90.00
_cell.angle_gamma   90.00
#
_symmetry.space_group_name_H-M   'P 1'
#
loop_
_entity.id
_entity.type
_entity.pdbx_description
1 polymer ?
#
loop_
_entity_poly.entity_id
_entity_poly.type
_entity_poly.pdbx_seq_one_letter_code
_entity_poly.pdbx_strand_id
1 'polypeptide(L)'
;MSIFNRQTVAAFLLGSTLVVGVGAFAVERHMGMGGSHAAIDSSAHMDHMLKHLYVEVDATDAQKAKIEPLLKAAMADIKPLHEQVHQLHAQLIQQMSAATIDRSALETTRASGLALADQASKRIVQLLADVGDTLTPAQRQKLADHLGKMHERGGHHG
;
A
#
# COMPACT_ATOMS: atom_id res chain seq x y z
N MET A 1 7.33 3.29 -34.98
CA MET A 1 7.90 3.58 -33.65
C MET A 1 6.77 3.99 -32.73
N SER A 2 6.17 3.02 -32.04
CA SER A 2 5.08 3.25 -31.09
C SER A 2 5.69 3.36 -29.69
N ILE A 3 6.01 4.59 -29.29
CA ILE A 3 6.22 4.96 -27.90
C ILE A 3 4.82 4.92 -27.24
N PHE A 4 4.71 4.69 -25.93
CA PHE A 4 3.47 4.58 -25.13
C PHE A 4 2.97 3.15 -24.88
N ASN A 5 3.59 2.52 -23.88
CA ASN A 5 3.16 1.27 -23.26
C ASN A 5 1.92 1.52 -22.37
N ARG A 6 0.91 0.65 -22.46
CA ARG A 6 -0.44 0.81 -21.86
C ARG A 6 -0.49 0.72 -20.33
N GLN A 7 0.64 0.45 -19.68
CA GLN A 7 0.72 0.24 -18.23
C GLN A 7 1.06 1.52 -17.44
N THR A 8 1.51 2.59 -18.09
CA THR A 8 1.99 3.79 -17.38
C THR A 8 0.87 4.81 -17.08
N VAL A 9 -0.27 4.76 -17.78
CA VAL A 9 -1.36 5.75 -17.57
C VAL A 9 -2.20 5.45 -16.33
N ALA A 10 -2.24 4.20 -15.85
CA ALA A 10 -2.91 3.86 -14.59
C ALA A 10 -2.00 4.06 -13.35
N ALA A 11 -0.68 4.12 -13.53
CA ALA A 11 0.29 4.26 -12.43
C ALA A 11 0.49 5.72 -11.95
N PHE A 12 -0.08 6.70 -12.66
CA PHE A 12 0.17 8.12 -12.37
C PHE A 12 -1.02 8.90 -11.78
N LEU A 13 -2.21 8.31 -11.68
CA LEU A 13 -3.39 9.05 -11.22
C LEU A 13 -3.76 8.85 -9.74
N LEU A 14 -3.17 7.87 -9.06
CA LEU A 14 -3.42 7.60 -7.63
C LEU A 14 -2.16 7.13 -6.87
N GLY A 15 -1.00 7.79 -7.08
CA GLY A 15 0.12 7.72 -6.13
C GLY A 15 0.80 6.36 -5.94
N SER A 16 0.87 5.50 -6.96
CA SER A 16 1.50 4.17 -6.86
C SER A 16 3.00 4.18 -7.18
N THR A 17 3.82 4.97 -6.47
CA THR A 17 5.30 4.84 -6.56
C THR A 17 6.04 4.73 -5.23
N LEU A 18 5.34 4.44 -4.13
CA LEU A 18 5.96 3.92 -2.90
C LEU A 18 5.55 2.47 -2.69
N VAL A 19 6.15 1.55 -3.46
CA VAL A 19 6.04 0.09 -3.22
C VAL A 19 7.02 -0.32 -2.12
N VAL A 20 6.92 0.33 -0.96
CA VAL A 20 7.59 -0.11 0.27
C VAL A 20 6.54 -0.85 1.09
N GLY A 21 6.52 -2.18 0.98
CA GLY A 21 5.80 -3.05 1.92
C GLY A 21 4.28 -3.17 1.74
N VAL A 22 3.74 -2.94 0.54
CA VAL A 22 2.34 -3.26 0.20
C VAL A 22 2.28 -4.56 -0.59
N GLY A 23 2.73 -5.66 0.03
CA GLY A 23 2.62 -7.00 -0.55
C GLY A 23 1.20 -7.59 -0.55
N ALA A 24 0.17 -6.79 -0.21
CA ALA A 24 -1.21 -7.24 -0.06
C ALA A 24 -2.25 -6.41 -0.82
N PHE A 25 -1.86 -5.38 -1.57
CA PHE A 25 -2.83 -4.52 -2.29
C PHE A 25 -2.36 -4.23 -3.71
N ALA A 26 -2.43 -5.24 -4.58
CA ALA A 26 -2.71 -5.14 -6.02
C ALA A 26 -2.27 -6.44 -6.72
N VAL A 27 -3.16 -7.44 -6.76
CA VAL A 27 -3.21 -8.34 -7.91
C VAL A 27 -4.58 -8.17 -8.52
N GLU A 28 -4.68 -7.19 -9.42
CA GLU A 28 -5.69 -7.21 -10.46
C GLU A 28 -4.99 -7.57 -11.77
N ARG A 29 -4.89 -8.88 -12.03
CA ARG A 29 -4.61 -9.41 -13.37
C ARG A 29 -5.77 -10.34 -13.75
N HIS A 30 -6.75 -9.72 -14.38
CA HIS A 30 -7.58 -10.20 -15.50
C HIS A 30 -8.19 -11.63 -15.49
N MET A 31 -9.53 -11.63 -15.64
CA MET A 31 -10.38 -12.62 -16.32
C MET A 31 -10.68 -13.94 -15.57
N GLY A 32 -11.91 -14.07 -15.03
CA GLY A 32 -12.58 -15.36 -14.87
C GLY A 32 -13.26 -15.63 -13.53
N MET A 33 -14.59 -15.76 -13.57
CA MET A 33 -15.48 -16.60 -12.75
C MET A 33 -15.03 -17.03 -11.34
N GLY A 34 -15.78 -16.58 -10.34
CA GLY A 34 -16.15 -17.41 -9.19
C GLY A 34 -15.05 -17.62 -8.15
N GLY A 35 -14.84 -16.62 -7.30
CA GLY A 35 -14.07 -16.79 -6.08
C GLY A 35 -14.47 -15.73 -5.07
N SER A 36 -15.30 -16.12 -4.11
CA SER A 36 -15.54 -15.37 -2.90
C SER A 36 -14.20 -15.11 -2.19
N HIS A 37 -13.57 -13.97 -2.44
CA HIS A 37 -12.60 -13.42 -1.51
C HIS A 37 -13.39 -12.90 -0.32
N ALA A 38 -13.85 -13.84 0.51
CA ALA A 38 -14.18 -13.59 1.89
C ALA A 38 -13.07 -12.70 2.43
N ALA A 39 -13.45 -11.58 3.05
CA ALA A 39 -12.55 -10.67 3.72
C ALA A 39 -11.47 -11.49 4.43
N ILE A 40 -10.27 -11.54 3.84
CA ILE A 40 -9.13 -12.13 4.51
C ILE A 40 -9.05 -11.34 5.79
N ASP A 41 -9.14 -12.02 6.93
CA ASP A 41 -9.09 -11.38 8.23
C ASP A 41 -7.82 -10.54 8.27
N SER A 42 -7.99 -9.23 8.11
CA SER A 42 -6.91 -8.26 7.99
C SER A 42 -5.99 -8.30 9.22
N SER A 43 -6.51 -8.81 10.36
CA SER A 43 -5.72 -9.04 11.56
C SER A 43 -4.82 -10.27 11.44
N ALA A 44 -5.35 -11.42 11.02
CA ALA A 44 -4.56 -12.64 10.83
C ALA A 44 -3.49 -12.48 9.75
N HIS A 45 -3.77 -11.73 8.69
CA HIS A 45 -2.79 -11.41 7.66
C HIS A 45 -1.66 -10.51 8.19
N MET A 46 -2.00 -9.49 8.99
CA MET A 46 -1.03 -8.61 9.64
C MET A 46 -0.15 -9.39 10.62
N ASP A 47 -0.72 -10.25 11.46
CA ASP A 47 0.03 -11.05 12.43
C ASP A 47 1.05 -11.95 11.73
N HIS A 48 0.68 -12.51 10.58
CA HIS A 48 1.59 -13.29 9.76
C HIS A 48 2.72 -12.43 9.18
N MET A 49 2.42 -11.24 8.65
CA MET A 49 3.44 -10.30 8.13
C MET A 49 4.41 -9.85 9.23
N LEU A 50 3.89 -9.48 10.40
CA LEU A 50 4.69 -9.10 11.57
C LEU A 50 5.62 -10.23 12.02
N LYS A 51 5.11 -11.45 12.06
CA LYS A 51 5.90 -12.61 12.45
C LYS A 51 7.11 -12.80 11.53
N HIS A 52 6.93 -12.65 10.22
CA HIS A 52 8.05 -12.72 9.26
C HIS A 52 9.02 -11.57 9.47
N LEU A 53 8.52 -10.33 9.59
CA LEU A 53 9.35 -9.15 9.81
C LEU A 53 10.23 -9.28 11.07
N TYR A 54 9.63 -9.71 12.19
CA TYR A 54 10.34 -9.86 13.46
C TYR A 54 11.43 -10.93 13.40
N VAL A 55 11.20 -12.01 12.65
CA VAL A 55 12.21 -13.04 12.43
C VAL A 55 13.37 -12.51 11.60
N GLU A 56 13.09 -11.73 10.55
CA GLU A 56 14.14 -11.23 9.65
C GLU A 56 15.02 -10.14 10.27
N VAL A 57 14.45 -9.30 11.13
CA VAL A 57 15.21 -8.26 11.83
C VAL A 57 15.76 -8.72 13.18
N ASP A 58 15.59 -10.00 13.55
CA ASP A 58 15.93 -10.55 14.86
C ASP A 58 15.43 -9.67 16.02
N ALA A 59 14.16 -9.28 15.99
CA ALA A 59 13.58 -8.42 17.03
C ALA A 59 13.53 -9.17 18.38
N THR A 60 13.99 -8.51 19.45
CA THR A 60 13.82 -9.03 20.82
C THR A 60 12.37 -8.94 21.26
N ASP A 61 11.96 -9.72 22.27
CA ASP A 61 10.56 -9.68 22.74
C ASP A 61 10.16 -8.31 23.29
N ALA A 62 11.11 -7.59 23.90
CA ALA A 62 10.90 -6.21 24.34
C ALA A 62 10.69 -5.25 23.15
N GLN A 63 11.35 -5.48 22.01
CA GLN A 63 11.14 -4.68 20.80
C GLN A 63 9.80 -5.02 20.13
N LYS A 64 9.43 -6.31 20.05
CA LYS A 64 8.13 -6.74 19.52
C LYS A 64 6.97 -6.09 20.29
N ALA A 65 7.05 -6.11 21.63
CA ALA A 65 6.03 -5.49 22.49
C ALA A 65 5.88 -3.97 22.30
N LYS A 66 6.94 -3.29 21.84
CA LYS A 66 6.91 -1.86 21.49
C LYS A 66 6.42 -1.61 20.06
N ILE A 67 6.77 -2.48 19.12
CA ILE A 67 6.42 -2.32 17.69
C ILE A 67 4.95 -2.67 17.42
N GLU A 68 4.42 -3.70 18.06
CA GLU A 68 3.04 -4.16 17.85
C GLU A 68 1.98 -3.07 17.99
N PRO A 69 1.95 -2.24 19.07
CA PRO A 69 0.97 -1.15 19.17
C PRO A 69 1.16 -0.05 18.12
N LEU A 70 2.40 0.22 17.69
CA LEU A 70 2.68 1.19 16.62
C LEU A 70 2.06 0.76 15.30
N LEU A 71 2.19 -0.53 14.96
CA LEU A 71 1.58 -1.07 13.74
C LEU A 71 0.07 -1.08 13.84
N LYS A 72 -0.51 -1.50 14.96
CA LYS A 72 -1.98 -1.49 15.16
C LYS A 72 -2.56 -0.09 14.99
N ALA A 73 -1.89 0.93 15.53
CA ALA A 73 -2.27 2.33 15.32
C ALA A 73 -2.19 2.71 13.83
N ALA A 74 -1.11 2.35 13.14
CA ALA A 74 -0.94 2.67 11.73
C ALA A 74 -2.01 2.03 10.85
N MET A 75 -2.35 0.78 11.13
CA MET A 75 -3.40 0.06 10.44
C MET A 75 -4.76 0.71 10.66
N ALA A 76 -5.06 1.11 11.90
CA ALA A 76 -6.30 1.80 12.22
C ALA A 76 -6.42 3.13 11.46
N ASP A 77 -5.31 3.86 11.30
CA ASP A 77 -5.25 5.12 10.57
C ASP A 77 -5.35 4.93 9.04
N ILE A 78 -4.76 3.86 8.49
CA ILE A 78 -4.71 3.59 7.05
C ILE A 78 -6.00 2.92 6.54
N LYS A 79 -6.65 2.08 7.34
CA LYS A 79 -7.88 1.37 6.97
C LYS A 79 -8.98 2.28 6.37
N PRO A 80 -9.34 3.43 6.98
CA PRO A 80 -10.34 4.32 6.38
C PRO A 80 -9.86 5.00 5.09
N LEU A 81 -8.55 5.14 4.87
CA LEU A 81 -8.01 5.70 3.62
C LEU A 81 -8.21 4.72 2.47
N HIS A 82 -8.02 3.42 2.72
CA HIS A 82 -8.27 2.38 1.73
C HIS A 82 -9.72 2.38 1.24
N GLU A 83 -10.69 2.51 2.14
CA GLU A 83 -12.10 2.62 1.77
C GLU A 83 -12.37 3.85 0.90
N GLN A 84 -11.76 5.00 1.22
CA GLN A 84 -11.90 6.21 0.42
C GLN A 84 -11.29 6.06 -0.98
N VAL A 85 -10.18 5.32 -1.13
CA VAL A 85 -9.61 5.01 -2.44
C VAL A 85 -10.57 4.19 -3.29
N HIS A 86 -11.24 3.18 -2.71
CA HIS A 86 -12.27 2.41 -3.42
C HIS A 86 -13.42 3.28 -3.90
N GLN A 87 -13.87 4.22 -3.06
CA GLN A 87 -14.92 5.17 -3.41
C GLN A 87 -14.49 6.12 -4.54
N LEU A 88 -13.26 6.65 -4.50
CA LEU A 88 -12.72 7.47 -5.59
C LEU A 88 -12.59 6.69 -6.89
N HIS A 89 -12.20 5.42 -6.83
CA HIS A 89 -12.13 4.57 -8.02
C HIS A 89 -13.52 4.33 -8.63
N ALA A 90 -14.52 4.01 -7.81
CA ALA A 90 -15.91 3.89 -8.26
C ALA A 90 -16.43 5.21 -8.87
N GLN A 91 -16.12 6.34 -8.23
CA GLN A 91 -16.48 7.67 -8.72
C GLN A 91 -15.83 7.98 -10.07
N LEU A 92 -14.55 7.65 -10.24
CA LEU A 92 -13.82 7.83 -11.49
C LEU A 92 -14.47 7.04 -12.64
N ILE A 93 -14.79 5.76 -12.39
CA ILE A 93 -15.48 4.91 -13.37
C ILE A 93 -16.85 5.50 -13.74
N GLN A 94 -17.62 5.94 -12.74
CA GLN A 94 -18.92 6.57 -12.96
C GLN A 94 -18.79 7.83 -13.82
N GLN A 95 -17.84 8.72 -13.50
CA GLN A 95 -17.57 9.95 -14.25
C GLN A 95 -17.16 9.66 -15.71
N MET A 96 -16.37 8.62 -15.94
CA MET A 96 -15.97 8.20 -17.29
C MET A 96 -17.11 7.57 -18.10
N SER A 97 -18.09 6.95 -17.42
CA SER A 97 -19.25 6.31 -18.06
C SER A 97 -20.40 7.28 -18.36
N ALA A 98 -20.29 8.55 -17.96
CA ALA A 98 -21.31 9.56 -18.18
C ALA A 98 -21.47 9.88 -19.68
N ALA A 99 -22.68 10.31 -20.07
CA ALA A 99 -22.99 10.69 -21.45
C ALA A 99 -22.13 11.86 -21.97
N THR A 100 -21.59 12.68 -21.08
CA THR A 100 -20.64 13.75 -21.41
C THR A 100 -19.54 13.76 -20.36
N ILE A 101 -18.29 13.92 -20.80
CA ILE A 101 -17.13 13.94 -19.92
C ILE A 101 -17.00 15.32 -19.26
N ASP A 102 -17.19 15.37 -17.94
CA ASP A 102 -16.86 16.53 -17.12
C ASP A 102 -15.38 16.47 -16.70
N ARG A 103 -14.55 17.25 -17.39
CA ARG A 103 -13.11 17.31 -17.10
C ARG A 103 -12.80 17.89 -15.71
N SER A 104 -13.62 18.80 -15.22
CA SER A 104 -13.40 19.44 -13.91
C SER A 104 -13.68 18.46 -12.77
N ALA A 105 -14.68 17.61 -12.93
CA ALA A 105 -15.02 16.57 -11.97
C ALA A 105 -13.93 15.49 -11.92
N LEU A 106 -13.40 15.06 -13.07
CA LEU A 106 -12.26 14.13 -13.13
C LEU A 106 -11.01 14.69 -12.44
N GLU A 107 -10.72 15.96 -12.67
CA GLU A 107 -9.58 16.65 -12.05
C GLU A 107 -9.74 16.75 -10.52
N THR A 108 -10.96 16.97 -10.05
CA THR A 108 -11.28 16.95 -8.61
C THR A 108 -11.05 15.58 -8.01
N THR A 109 -11.51 14.50 -8.66
CA THR A 109 -11.28 13.11 -8.21
C THR A 109 -9.78 12.80 -8.15
N ARG A 110 -9.01 13.23 -9.16
CA ARG A 110 -7.54 13.09 -9.20
C ARG A 110 -6.88 13.82 -8.02
N ALA A 111 -7.28 15.06 -7.74
CA ALA A 111 -6.73 15.85 -6.64
C ALA A 111 -7.03 15.21 -5.27
N SER A 112 -8.25 14.71 -5.05
CA SER A 112 -8.61 13.95 -3.84
C SER A 112 -7.76 12.69 -3.68
N GLY A 113 -7.50 11.99 -4.78
CA GLY A 113 -6.63 10.82 -4.78
C GLY A 113 -5.20 11.14 -4.35
N LEU A 114 -4.63 12.25 -4.82
CA LEU A 114 -3.32 12.71 -4.38
C LEU A 114 -3.29 13.05 -2.88
N ALA A 115 -4.34 13.69 -2.36
CA ALA A 115 -4.41 14.03 -0.94
C ALA A 115 -4.44 12.78 -0.05
N LEU A 116 -5.19 11.74 -0.46
CA LEU A 116 -5.19 10.45 0.26
C LEU A 116 -3.83 9.76 0.19
N ALA A 117 -3.17 9.79 -0.98
CA ALA A 117 -1.84 9.22 -1.14
C ALA A 117 -0.80 9.93 -0.26
N ASP A 118 -0.84 11.26 -0.18
CA ASP A 118 0.01 12.04 0.71
C ASP A 118 -0.20 11.63 2.18
N GLN A 119 -1.46 11.59 2.63
CA GLN A 119 -1.80 11.19 4.00
C GLN A 119 -1.31 9.78 4.34
N ALA A 120 -1.54 8.81 3.45
CA ALA A 120 -1.09 7.44 3.63
C ALA A 120 0.44 7.36 3.68
N SER A 121 1.13 8.03 2.74
CA SER A 121 2.60 8.03 2.67
C SER A 121 3.23 8.62 3.94
N LYS A 122 2.67 9.72 4.45
CA LYS A 122 3.10 10.35 5.69
C LYS A 122 2.96 9.40 6.89
N ARG A 123 1.82 8.70 6.98
CA ARG A 123 1.57 7.77 8.08
C ARG A 123 2.52 6.57 8.08
N ILE A 124 2.85 6.06 6.89
CA ILE A 124 3.81 4.97 6.70
C ILE A 124 5.22 5.43 7.09
N VAL A 125 5.65 6.62 6.64
CA VAL A 125 6.97 7.16 7.01
C VAL A 125 7.09 7.37 8.52
N GLN A 126 6.03 7.86 9.18
CA GLN A 126 6.00 7.99 10.64
C GLN A 126 6.15 6.63 11.33
N LEU A 127 5.40 5.60 10.88
CA LEU A 127 5.56 4.25 11.42
C LEU A 127 7.00 3.73 11.27
N LEU A 128 7.61 3.90 10.09
CA LEU A 128 8.98 3.47 9.84
C LEU A 128 9.98 4.18 10.77
N ALA A 129 9.77 5.47 11.04
CA ALA A 129 10.57 6.22 12.00
C ALA A 129 10.40 5.67 13.43
N ASP A 130 9.16 5.50 13.90
CA ASP A 130 8.86 4.99 15.25
C ASP A 130 9.43 3.58 15.48
N VAL A 131 9.32 2.70 14.48
CA VAL A 131 9.94 1.36 14.50
C VAL A 131 11.46 1.48 14.48
N GLY A 132 12.00 2.38 13.65
CA GLY A 132 13.43 2.66 13.57
C GLY A 132 14.04 3.11 14.89
N ASP A 133 13.32 3.88 15.69
CA ASP A 133 13.75 4.33 17.02
C ASP A 133 13.73 3.20 18.07
N THR A 134 12.99 2.11 17.80
CA THR A 134 12.94 0.92 18.66
C THR A 134 14.03 -0.10 18.33
N LEU A 135 14.52 -0.10 17.09
CA LEU A 135 15.51 -1.05 16.59
C LEU A 135 16.95 -0.55 16.76
N THR A 136 17.89 -1.48 16.89
CA THR A 136 19.32 -1.14 16.85
C THR A 136 19.75 -0.76 15.42
N PRO A 137 20.87 -0.04 15.23
CA PRO A 137 21.36 0.29 13.89
C PRO A 137 21.55 -0.93 12.98
N ALA A 138 22.05 -2.05 13.51
CA ALA A 138 22.22 -3.29 12.75
C ALA A 138 20.88 -3.90 12.31
N GLN A 139 19.87 -3.88 13.17
CA GLN A 139 18.53 -4.37 12.83
C GLN A 139 17.83 -3.46 11.81
N ARG A 140 18.04 -2.14 11.87
CA ARG A 140 17.56 -1.21 10.84
C ARG A 140 18.16 -1.50 9.46
N GLN A 141 19.44 -1.91 9.41
CA GLN A 141 20.04 -2.34 8.15
C GLN A 141 19.36 -3.59 7.59
N LYS A 142 19.11 -4.61 8.44
CA LYS A 142 18.36 -5.81 8.04
C LYS A 142 16.96 -5.48 7.53
N LEU A 143 16.28 -4.56 8.20
CA LEU A 143 14.98 -4.05 7.78
C LEU A 143 15.07 -3.40 6.39
N ALA A 144 16.03 -2.50 6.17
CA ALA A 144 16.22 -1.84 4.87
C ALA A 144 16.52 -2.85 3.75
N ASP A 145 17.38 -3.84 4.01
CA ASP A 145 17.70 -4.89 3.04
C ASP A 145 16.47 -5.74 2.69
N HIS A 146 15.64 -6.06 3.67
CA HIS A 146 14.38 -6.78 3.45
C HIS A 146 13.39 -5.96 2.61
N LEU A 147 13.22 -4.67 2.93
CA LEU A 147 12.37 -3.75 2.15
C LEU A 147 12.86 -3.66 0.69
N GLY A 148 14.19 -3.62 0.47
CA GLY A 148 14.78 -3.64 -0.87
C GLY A 148 14.47 -4.91 -1.65
N LYS A 149 14.59 -6.09 -1.02
CA LYS A 149 14.28 -7.38 -1.67
C LYS A 149 12.81 -7.52 -2.05
N MET A 150 11.89 -6.97 -1.26
CA MET A 150 10.47 -6.96 -1.63
C MET A 150 10.20 -6.16 -2.89
N HIS A 151 10.91 -5.04 -3.09
CA HIS A 151 10.80 -4.24 -4.30
C HIS A 151 11.24 -5.01 -5.56
N GLU A 152 12.33 -5.78 -5.47
CA GLU A 152 12.87 -6.55 -6.60
C GLU A 152 11.95 -7.69 -7.07
N ARG A 153 11.24 -8.33 -6.13
CA ARG A 153 10.32 -9.45 -6.44
C ARG A 153 9.06 -9.00 -7.17
N GLY A 154 8.62 -7.75 -6.99
CA GLY A 154 7.48 -7.17 -7.71
C GLY A 154 7.79 -6.78 -9.17
N GLY A 155 9.08 -6.64 -9.52
CA GLY A 155 9.52 -6.23 -10.86
C GLY A 155 9.66 -7.35 -11.89
N HIS A 156 9.51 -8.62 -11.49
CA HIS A 156 9.74 -9.80 -12.36
C HIS A 156 8.48 -10.38 -13.02
N HIS A 157 7.35 -9.67 -12.98
CA HIS A 157 6.15 -10.04 -13.75
C HIS A 157 6.03 -9.17 -15.00
N GLY A 158 6.86 -9.48 -16.00
CA GLY A 158 6.59 -9.13 -17.41
C GLY A 158 5.32 -9.83 -17.88
#